data_AF-A0A840DE05-F1
#
_entry.id   AF-A0A840DE05-F1
#
_cell.length_a   1.000
_cell.length_b   1.000
_cell.length_c   1.000
_cell.angle_alpha   90.00
_cell.angle_beta   90.00
_cell.angle_gamma   90.00
#
_symmetry.space_group_name_H-M   'P 1'
#
loop_
_entity.id
_entity.type
_entity.pdbx_description
1 polymer ?
#
loop_
_entity_poly.entity_id
_entity_poly.type
_entity_poly.pdbx_seq_one_letter_code
_entity_poly.pdbx_strand_id
1 'polypeptide(L)'
;MKNLRKKSATVLLAAGIIFAGTGTAGAAISAGGGSWDYGVDYWSMKTWSNYYHATKVHSSTACNANRCVSSGPTPKDRWSYASLRATWGGNTSYWNN
;
A
#
# COMPACT_ATOMS: atom_id res chain seq x y z
N MET A 1 38.37 1.78 9.49
CA MET A 1 37.15 2.35 8.89
C MET A 1 36.09 1.25 8.87
N LYS A 2 35.13 1.25 9.81
CA LYS A 2 34.10 0.20 9.90
C LYS A 2 32.84 0.68 9.19
N ASN A 3 32.60 0.15 8.00
CA ASN A 3 31.45 0.48 7.16
C ASN A 3 30.19 -0.17 7.72
N LEU A 4 29.44 0.55 8.55
CA LEU A 4 28.15 0.09 9.07
C LEU A 4 27.09 0.22 7.96
N ARG A 5 26.96 -0.83 7.14
CA ARG A 5 25.82 -0.99 6.23
C ARG A 5 24.56 -1.10 7.08
N LYS A 6 23.81 -0.02 7.21
CA LYS A 6 22.49 0.01 7.87
C LYS A 6 21.57 -0.96 7.14
N LYS A 7 21.43 -2.17 7.67
CA LYS A 7 20.39 -3.11 7.26
C LYS A 7 19.08 -2.56 7.81
N SER A 8 18.32 -1.86 6.97
CA SER A 8 16.96 -1.44 7.29
C SER A 8 16.15 -2.71 7.60
N ALA A 9 15.89 -2.95 8.88
CA ALA A 9 14.98 -3.97 9.32
C ALA A 9 13.57 -3.53 8.89
N THR A 10 13.07 -4.14 7.82
CA THR A 10 11.67 -4.02 7.41
C THR A 10 10.82 -4.67 8.49
N VAL A 11 10.06 -3.87 9.24
CA VAL A 11 9.13 -4.38 10.24
C VAL A 11 7.85 -4.69 9.50
N LEU A 12 7.61 -5.98 9.22
CA LEU A 12 6.41 -6.49 8.57
C LEU A 12 5.16 -6.19 9.41
N LEU A 13 4.50 -5.06 9.18
CA LEU A 13 3.18 -4.76 9.73
C LEU A 13 2.19 -4.62 8.58
N ALA A 14 1.63 -5.75 8.14
CA ALA A 14 0.60 -5.80 7.11
C ALA A 14 -0.78 -5.54 7.72
N ALA A 15 -1.29 -4.32 7.65
CA ALA A 15 -2.70 -4.06 7.90
C ALA A 15 -3.47 -4.24 6.58
N GLY A 16 -4.19 -5.36 6.46
CA GLY A 16 -5.05 -5.66 5.32
C GLY A 16 -6.49 -5.27 5.63
N ILE A 17 -7.11 -4.46 4.76
CA ILE A 17 -8.54 -4.16 4.83
C ILE A 17 -9.23 -4.85 3.66
N ILE A 18 -10.25 -5.65 3.98
CA ILE A 18 -11.10 -6.36 3.02
C ILE A 18 -12.35 -5.51 2.81
N PHE A 19 -12.51 -4.91 1.63
CA PHE A 19 -13.76 -4.20 1.30
C PHE A 19 -14.73 -5.12 0.58
N ALA A 20 -15.82 -5.46 1.26
CA ALA A 20 -17.00 -6.08 0.65
C ALA A 20 -17.96 -4.97 0.19
N GLY A 21 -17.75 -4.44 -1.02
CA GLY A 21 -18.70 -3.54 -1.70
C GLY A 21 -18.71 -2.08 -1.22
N THR A 22 -18.86 -1.16 -2.19
CA THR A 22 -18.91 0.31 -2.06
C THR A 22 -17.60 0.99 -1.61
N GLY A 23 -16.59 1.01 -2.48
CA GLY A 23 -15.38 1.79 -2.25
C GLY A 23 -15.61 3.26 -2.59
N THR A 24 -15.64 4.12 -1.58
CA THR A 24 -15.39 5.55 -1.75
C THR A 24 -13.88 5.75 -1.88
N ALA A 25 -13.43 6.52 -2.87
CA ALA A 25 -12.08 7.06 -2.90
C ALA A 25 -11.95 8.03 -1.71
N GLY A 26 -11.52 7.52 -0.56
CA GLY A 26 -11.37 8.28 0.67
C GLY A 26 -10.08 9.09 0.70
N ALA A 27 -10.04 10.15 1.50
CA ALA A 27 -8.81 10.85 1.81
C ALA A 27 -7.81 9.92 2.52
N ALA A 28 -6.50 10.14 2.30
CA ALA A 28 -5.45 9.37 2.95
C ALA A 28 -5.62 9.36 4.48
N ILE A 29 -5.55 8.18 5.10
CA ILE A 29 -5.62 8.00 6.55
C ILE A 29 -4.22 7.88 7.16
N SER A 30 -4.10 8.10 8.47
CA SER A 30 -2.86 7.81 9.20
C SER A 30 -2.75 6.30 9.46
N ALA A 31 -1.64 5.69 9.06
CA ALA A 31 -1.39 4.26 9.25
C ALA A 31 0.11 3.98 9.47
N GLY A 32 0.46 3.29 10.56
CA GLY A 32 1.84 2.87 10.84
C GLY A 32 2.86 4.00 11.02
N GLY A 33 2.43 5.24 11.29
CA GLY A 33 3.30 6.42 11.31
C GLY A 33 3.48 7.11 9.95
N GLY A 34 2.75 6.66 8.94
CA GLY A 34 2.69 7.24 7.60
C GLY A 34 1.26 7.60 7.17
N SER A 35 1.11 8.02 5.92
CA SER A 35 -0.20 8.29 5.29
C SER A 35 -0.52 7.20 4.28
N TRP A 36 -1.73 6.67 4.33
CA TRP A 36 -2.19 5.58 3.48
C TRP A 36 -3.47 5.96 2.74
N ASP A 37 -3.40 5.99 1.42
CA ASP A 37 -4.50 6.22 0.50
C ASP A 37 -4.78 4.92 -0.27
N TYR A 38 -5.96 4.34 -0.11
CA TYR A 38 -6.29 3.04 -0.65
C TYR A 38 -7.77 2.95 -0.93
N GLY A 39 -8.14 2.07 -1.85
CA GLY A 39 -9.54 1.87 -2.17
C GLY A 39 -9.77 1.06 -3.42
N VAL A 40 -11.05 0.97 -3.76
CA VAL A 40 -11.54 0.39 -4.99
C VAL A 40 -12.54 1.35 -5.62
N ASP A 41 -12.35 1.61 -6.90
CA ASP A 41 -13.27 2.37 -7.73
C ASP A 41 -13.87 1.39 -8.74
N TYR A 42 -15.15 1.06 -8.54
CA TYR A 42 -15.89 0.16 -9.42
C TYR A 42 -16.34 0.84 -10.73
N TRP A 43 -16.33 2.16 -10.80
CA TRP A 43 -16.62 2.90 -12.04
C TRP A 43 -15.45 2.78 -13.03
N SER A 44 -14.23 3.07 -12.57
CA SER A 44 -13.02 2.90 -13.39
C SER A 44 -12.43 1.48 -13.33
N MET A 45 -13.04 0.59 -12.55
CA MET A 45 -12.58 -0.77 -12.29
C MET A 45 -11.11 -0.79 -11.83
N LYS A 46 -10.76 0.01 -10.83
CA LYS A 46 -9.39 0.15 -10.31
C LYS A 46 -9.34 -0.10 -8.81
N THR A 47 -8.41 -0.92 -8.35
CA THR A 47 -8.05 -1.06 -6.93
C THR A 47 -6.64 -0.54 -6.72
N TRP A 48 -6.39 0.14 -5.60
CA TRP A 48 -5.10 0.75 -5.32
C TRP A 48 -4.72 0.74 -3.85
N SER A 49 -3.42 0.89 -3.62
CA SER A 49 -2.79 1.10 -2.34
C SER A 49 -1.59 2.03 -2.53
N ASN A 50 -1.69 3.23 -1.97
CA ASN A 50 -0.68 4.26 -2.02
C ASN A 50 -0.26 4.57 -0.59
N TYR A 51 1.02 4.42 -0.27
CA TYR A 51 1.49 4.61 1.10
C TYR A 51 2.71 5.52 1.14
N TYR A 52 2.73 6.46 2.08
CA TYR A 52 3.81 7.40 2.32
C TYR A 52 4.33 7.28 3.73
N HIS A 53 5.66 7.27 3.90
CA HIS A 53 6.29 7.36 5.19
C HIS A 53 7.49 8.32 5.16
N ALA A 54 7.48 9.35 6.00
CA ALA A 54 8.50 10.43 5.97
C ALA A 54 9.91 9.94 6.34
N THR A 55 10.02 8.94 7.21
CA THR A 55 11.30 8.55 7.83
C THR A 55 11.80 7.14 7.49
N LYS A 56 10.98 6.26 6.93
CA LYS A 56 11.30 4.84 6.72
C LYS A 56 11.10 4.41 5.28
N VAL A 57 11.85 3.40 4.87
CA VAL A 57 11.62 2.68 3.60
C VAL A 57 10.33 1.90 3.76
N HIS A 58 9.42 1.99 2.79
CA HIS A 58 8.08 1.46 2.92
C HIS A 58 7.60 0.89 1.58
N SER A 59 6.47 0.20 1.57
CA SER A 59 5.86 -0.30 0.35
C SER A 59 4.35 -0.38 0.47
N SER A 60 3.70 -0.57 -0.67
CA SER A 60 2.27 -0.76 -0.80
C SER A 60 1.99 -1.93 -1.75
N THR A 61 0.86 -2.60 -1.52
CA THR A 61 0.41 -3.71 -2.35
C THR A 61 -1.09 -3.58 -2.57
N ALA A 62 -1.52 -3.72 -3.81
CA ALA A 62 -2.92 -3.82 -4.18
C ALA A 62 -3.17 -5.20 -4.76
N CYS A 63 -4.29 -5.81 -4.41
CA CYS A 63 -4.71 -7.12 -4.92
C CYS A 63 -6.14 -7.07 -5.42
N ASN A 64 -6.42 -7.94 -6.39
CA ASN A 64 -7.77 -8.32 -6.81
C ASN A 64 -7.93 -9.83 -6.62
N ALA A 65 -9.06 -10.40 -7.02
CA ALA A 65 -9.34 -11.83 -6.84
C ALA A 65 -8.32 -12.77 -7.52
N ASN A 66 -7.53 -12.28 -8.49
CA ASN A 66 -6.64 -13.11 -9.30
C ASN A 66 -5.16 -12.93 -8.95
N ARG A 67 -4.75 -11.73 -8.52
CA ARG A 67 -3.33 -11.39 -8.31
C ARG A 67 -3.13 -10.18 -7.42
N CYS A 68 -1.89 -10.04 -6.95
CA CYS A 68 -1.38 -8.87 -6.26
C CYS A 68 -0.30 -8.17 -7.07
N VAL A 69 -0.18 -6.86 -6.90
CA VAL A 69 0.94 -6.05 -7.38
C VAL A 69 1.49 -5.22 -6.23
N SER A 70 2.81 -5.18 -6.10
CA SER A 70 3.50 -4.37 -5.09
C SER A 70 4.28 -3.25 -5.77
N SER A 71 4.38 -2.10 -5.08
CA SER A 71 5.30 -1.01 -5.46
C SER A 71 6.77 -1.37 -5.22
N GLY A 72 7.04 -2.40 -4.41
CA GLY A 72 8.38 -2.72 -3.94
C GLY A 72 8.91 -1.69 -2.92
N PRO A 73 10.16 -1.84 -2.46
CA PRO A 73 10.74 -0.95 -1.47
C PRO A 73 10.87 0.48 -2.01
N THR A 74 10.13 1.41 -1.40
CA THR A 74 10.12 2.84 -1.72
C THR A 74 10.89 3.60 -0.64
N PRO A 75 11.84 4.48 -1.01
CA PRO A 75 12.58 5.29 -0.04
C PRO A 75 11.67 6.19 0.80
N LYS A 76 12.16 6.56 1.99
CA LYS A 76 11.50 7.54 2.86
C LYS A 76 11.20 8.85 2.11
N ASP A 77 10.18 9.56 2.59
CA ASP A 77 9.78 10.88 2.04
C ASP A 77 9.30 10.84 0.58
N ARG A 78 8.84 9.65 0.15
CA ARG A 78 8.18 9.44 -1.14
C ARG A 78 6.93 8.61 -0.95
N TRP A 79 6.02 8.69 -1.91
CA TRP A 79 4.86 7.80 -1.97
C TRP A 79 5.22 6.53 -2.73
N SER A 80 4.80 5.40 -2.18
CA SER A 80 4.77 4.10 -2.83
C SER A 80 3.40 3.91 -3.49
N TYR A 81 3.35 3.44 -4.74
CA TYR A 81 2.11 3.34 -5.52
C TYR A 81 1.91 1.92 -6.06
N ALA A 82 0.80 1.29 -5.70
CA ALA A 82 0.40 0.00 -6.23
C ALA A 82 -1.04 0.08 -6.70
N SER A 83 -1.30 -0.27 -7.95
CA SER A 83 -2.67 -0.35 -8.46
C SER A 83 -2.80 -1.37 -9.57
N LEU A 84 -4.00 -1.94 -9.68
CA LEU A 84 -4.37 -2.87 -10.74
C LEU A 84 -5.87 -2.76 -11.02
N ARG A 85 -6.30 -3.40 -12.11
CA ARG A 85 -7.72 -3.51 -12.42
C ARG A 85 -8.46 -4.27 -11.30
N ALA A 86 -9.53 -3.68 -10.78
CA ALA A 86 -10.39 -4.28 -9.79
C ALA A 86 -11.19 -5.45 -10.38
N THR A 87 -11.59 -6.37 -9.50
CA THR A 87 -12.60 -7.39 -9.77
C THR A 87 -13.88 -7.04 -9.02
N TRP A 88 -15.02 -7.66 -9.35
CA TRP A 88 -16.29 -7.40 -8.65
C TRP A 88 -16.30 -7.78 -7.16
N GLY A 89 -15.28 -8.52 -6.71
CA GLY A 89 -15.01 -8.83 -5.31
C GLY A 89 -13.56 -9.27 -5.13
N GLY A 90 -13.13 -9.48 -3.89
CA GLY A 90 -11.77 -9.93 -3.59
C GLY A 90 -10.69 -8.87 -3.80
N ASN A 91 -11.05 -7.58 -3.77
CA ASN A 91 -10.07 -6.50 -3.80
C ASN A 91 -9.54 -6.22 -2.39
N THR A 92 -8.22 -6.21 -2.23
CA THR A 92 -7.57 -5.90 -0.95
C THR A 92 -6.39 -4.97 -1.16
N SER A 93 -6.08 -4.19 -0.13
CA SER A 93 -4.98 -3.24 -0.14
C SER A 93 -4.17 -3.38 1.13
N TYR A 94 -2.84 -3.28 1.00
CA TYR A 94 -1.87 -3.43 2.09
C TYR A 94 -0.79 -2.34 1.99
N TRP A 95 -0.16 -2.05 3.11
CA TRP A 95 1.02 -1.19 3.26
C TRP A 95 2.04 -1.80 4.22
N ASN A 96 3.28 -1.32 4.19
CA ASN A 96 4.38 -1.80 5.03
C ASN A 96 5.48 -0.73 5.23
N ASN A 97 6.23 -0.69 6.36
CA ASN A 97 7.33 0.27 6.62
C ASN A 97 8.53 -0.24 7.45
#